data_AF-A0A9W9G2Q3-F1
#
_entry.id   AF-A0A9W9G2Q3-F1
#
_cell.length_a   1.000
_cell.length_b   1.000
_cell.length_c   1.000
_cell.angle_alpha   90.00
_cell.angle_beta   90.00
_cell.angle_gamma   90.00
#
_symmetry.space_group_name_H-M   'P 1'
#
loop_
_entity.id
_entity.type
_entity.pdbx_description
1 polymer ?
#
loop_
_entity_poly.entity_id
_entity_poly.type
_entity_poly.pdbx_seq_one_letter_code
_entity_poly.pdbx_strand_id
1 'polypeptide(L)'
;DIMPSGENNSELLDNPSNTVKSHAFSCHFPNCNASYRRKEHLNRHETQHSQQQIFICSECGGGYGRSDTLRRHLQKRHKINKPLNRAAVACQGCHAGKTRCEGGVPCDECLRRKIQCSLNDDTGSIERQYPESSNHHTSIQHDPQQNHSGKTDRWIDLYFTAFHPSWPFVHKGSFDMRSDAPLLIQTMTCFGLWASGERRARSSAVELHDKIDLAIREQKNKWDATTIKEANSTCLWPIPTYQAILLHIIFAATLQSQETRGFDLKASLSTPYFDLLEALIRSCRRLGMFYYPNILARFNEDDLDTFVWVSIEEIKRFNLALYKVCGKVRGSGRSGNDVASLLTAGELQFPLPTNRPLWDAVGVNEWMDAIRDVRLAFLDDHCRTSWISNFAAVIDSLEL
;
A
#
# COMPACT_ATOMS: atom_id res chain seq x y z
N ASP A 1 -45.99 57.61 7.61
CA ASP A 1 -46.36 56.41 8.39
C ASP A 1 -47.53 55.68 7.80
N ILE A 2 -47.29 54.72 6.90
CA ILE A 2 -48.28 53.70 6.52
C ILE A 2 -47.52 52.39 6.20
N MET A 3 -47.58 51.44 7.14
CA MET A 3 -47.67 49.99 6.86
C MET A 3 -49.13 49.71 6.41
N PRO A 4 -49.47 48.68 5.61
CA PRO A 4 -49.13 47.29 5.93
C PRO A 4 -48.94 46.31 4.75
N SER A 5 -48.60 45.10 5.17
CA SER A 5 -48.56 43.79 4.53
C SER A 5 -49.81 43.36 3.73
N GLY A 6 -49.58 42.53 2.72
CA GLY A 6 -50.61 41.76 2.02
C GLY A 6 -49.99 40.81 0.99
N GLU A 7 -49.87 39.53 1.35
CA GLU A 7 -49.63 38.44 0.41
C GLU A 7 -50.86 38.24 -0.49
N ASN A 8 -50.64 37.97 -1.78
CA ASN A 8 -51.46 36.98 -2.50
C ASN A 8 -50.80 36.54 -3.81
N ASN A 9 -50.58 35.23 -3.90
CA ASN A 9 -50.25 34.50 -5.13
C ASN A 9 -51.45 34.51 -6.08
N SER A 10 -51.19 34.70 -7.38
CA SER A 10 -52.00 34.11 -8.45
C SER A 10 -51.10 33.85 -9.65
N GLU A 11 -51.06 32.57 -10.01
CA GLU A 11 -50.35 31.94 -11.09
C GLU A 11 -50.90 32.28 -12.49
N LEU A 12 -49.97 32.24 -13.46
CA LEU A 12 -50.10 31.82 -14.87
C LEU A 12 -50.88 32.73 -15.85
N LEU A 13 -50.17 33.27 -16.85
CA LEU A 13 -50.03 32.60 -18.16
C LEU A 13 -49.08 33.40 -19.09
N ASP A 14 -48.00 32.72 -19.46
CA ASP A 14 -47.32 32.65 -20.77
C ASP A 14 -47.41 33.82 -21.75
N ASN A 15 -46.23 34.33 -22.12
CA ASN A 15 -45.85 34.43 -23.53
C ASN A 15 -44.31 34.53 -23.70
N PRO A 16 -43.77 34.19 -24.89
CA PRO A 16 -42.77 33.14 -24.98
C PRO A 16 -41.43 33.65 -25.55
N SER A 17 -40.42 32.81 -25.39
CA SER A 17 -39.31 32.67 -26.34
C SER A 17 -38.55 33.94 -26.73
N ASN A 18 -37.51 34.25 -25.94
CA ASN A 18 -36.26 34.69 -26.56
C ASN A 18 -35.17 33.66 -26.27
N THR A 19 -35.03 32.75 -27.24
CA THR A 19 -34.15 31.60 -27.27
C THR A 19 -32.70 32.03 -27.44
N VAL A 20 -32.03 32.28 -26.32
CA VAL A 20 -30.58 32.04 -26.27
C VAL A 20 -30.43 30.63 -25.74
N LYS A 21 -30.15 29.67 -26.62
CA LYS A 21 -29.67 28.32 -26.23
C LYS A 21 -28.37 28.52 -25.42
N SER A 22 -28.50 28.72 -24.11
CA SER A 22 -27.36 28.59 -23.22
C SER A 22 -27.02 27.11 -23.21
N HIS A 23 -25.94 26.74 -23.87
CA HIS A 23 -25.35 25.41 -23.79
C HIS A 23 -24.90 25.17 -22.33
N ALA A 24 -25.85 24.78 -21.48
CA ALA A 24 -25.60 24.34 -20.13
C ALA A 24 -25.13 22.88 -20.21
N PHE A 25 -24.01 22.58 -19.56
CA PHE A 25 -23.45 21.25 -19.44
C PHE A 25 -24.03 20.63 -18.15
N SER A 26 -24.89 19.62 -18.29
CA SER A 26 -25.57 18.93 -17.18
C SER A 26 -24.84 17.66 -16.75
N CYS A 27 -24.90 17.33 -15.47
CA CYS A 27 -24.42 16.07 -14.93
C CYS A 27 -25.37 14.93 -15.29
N HIS A 28 -24.83 13.78 -15.69
CA HIS A 28 -25.60 12.62 -16.12
C HIS A 28 -25.59 11.49 -15.07
N PHE A 29 -25.08 11.76 -13.86
CA PHE A 29 -25.01 10.78 -12.78
C PHE A 29 -26.40 10.55 -12.14
N PRO A 30 -26.79 9.30 -11.82
CA PRO A 30 -28.11 9.02 -11.24
C PRO A 30 -28.37 9.85 -9.98
N ASN A 31 -29.54 10.49 -9.90
CA ASN A 31 -29.95 11.40 -8.83
C ASN A 31 -29.15 12.73 -8.71
N CYS A 32 -28.38 13.12 -9.74
CA CYS A 32 -27.68 14.41 -9.76
C CYS A 32 -28.23 15.36 -10.83
N ASN A 33 -28.82 16.48 -10.40
CA ASN A 33 -29.41 17.50 -11.29
C ASN A 33 -28.54 18.75 -11.49
N ALA A 34 -27.23 18.66 -11.24
CA ALA A 34 -26.33 19.81 -11.35
C ALA A 34 -26.09 20.20 -12.83
N SER A 35 -26.10 21.50 -13.12
CA SER A 35 -25.79 22.04 -14.46
C SER A 35 -24.87 23.26 -14.38
N TYR A 36 -24.00 23.40 -15.39
CA TYR A 36 -22.95 24.40 -15.40
C TYR A 36 -22.89 25.12 -16.74
N ARG A 37 -22.60 26.42 -16.69
CA ARG A 37 -22.41 27.25 -17.90
C ARG A 37 -21.13 26.95 -18.69
N ARG A 38 -20.18 26.21 -18.10
CA ARG A 38 -18.91 25.84 -18.75
C ARG A 38 -18.61 24.35 -18.52
N LYS A 39 -18.11 23.69 -19.56
CA LYS A 39 -17.72 22.28 -19.55
C LYS A 39 -16.68 21.96 -18.47
N GLU A 40 -15.75 22.87 -18.21
CA GLU A 40 -14.72 22.69 -17.17
C GLU A 40 -15.33 22.56 -15.75
N HIS A 41 -16.40 23.29 -15.46
CA HIS A 41 -17.08 23.21 -14.16
C HIS A 41 -17.92 21.93 -14.04
N LEU A 42 -18.55 21.48 -15.13
CA LEU A 42 -19.21 20.17 -15.15
C LEU A 42 -18.21 19.04 -14.91
N ASN A 43 -17.10 19.01 -15.66
CA ASN A 43 -16.07 17.98 -15.51
C ASN A 43 -15.55 17.89 -14.06
N ARG A 44 -15.38 19.04 -13.39
CA ARG A 44 -14.95 19.13 -11.98
C ARG A 44 -16.00 18.63 -11.00
N HIS A 45 -17.27 18.79 -11.32
CA HIS A 45 -18.36 18.27 -10.51
C HIS A 45 -18.47 16.75 -10.66
N GLU A 46 -18.29 16.22 -11.86
CA GLU A 46 -18.35 14.78 -12.12
C GLU A 46 -17.24 13.99 -11.40
N THR A 47 -16.08 14.60 -11.14
CA THR A 47 -15.04 13.97 -10.31
C THR A 47 -15.44 13.79 -8.84
N GLN A 48 -16.49 14.47 -8.36
CA GLN A 48 -17.02 14.26 -7.01
C GLN A 48 -17.80 12.95 -6.91
N HIS A 49 -18.40 12.49 -8.02
CA HIS A 49 -19.07 11.18 -8.09
C HIS A 49 -18.08 10.03 -8.13
N SER A 50 -16.86 10.24 -8.64
CA SER A 50 -15.87 9.18 -8.80
C SER A 50 -15.03 8.88 -7.55
N GLN A 51 -15.19 9.65 -6.44
CA GLN A 51 -14.47 9.48 -5.15
C GLN A 51 -12.95 9.24 -5.23
N GLN A 52 -12.30 9.53 -6.36
CA GLN A 52 -10.86 9.34 -6.51
C GLN A 52 -10.13 10.47 -5.77
N GLN A 53 -9.64 10.18 -4.57
CA GLN A 53 -8.79 11.08 -3.78
C GLN A 53 -7.35 10.98 -4.29
N ILE A 54 -7.04 11.71 -5.35
CA ILE A 54 -5.79 11.56 -6.13
C ILE A 54 -4.61 12.32 -5.51
N PHE A 55 -4.88 13.34 -4.68
CA PHE A 55 -3.86 14.21 -4.11
C PHE A 55 -3.72 13.95 -2.62
N ILE A 56 -2.63 13.29 -2.23
CA ILE A 56 -2.39 12.89 -0.85
C ILE A 56 -1.46 13.91 -0.18
N CYS A 57 -1.83 14.34 1.03
CA CYS A 57 -0.97 15.18 1.85
C CYS A 57 0.25 14.39 2.31
N SER A 58 1.45 14.84 1.98
CA SER A 58 2.71 14.19 2.42
C SER A 58 2.89 14.20 3.94
N GLU A 59 2.26 15.16 4.63
CA GLU A 59 2.43 15.35 6.08
C GLU A 59 1.42 14.58 6.91
N CYS A 60 0.22 14.32 6.37
CA CYS A 60 -0.87 13.69 7.13
C CYS A 60 -1.62 12.58 6.40
N GLY A 61 -1.21 12.24 5.18
CA GLY A 61 -1.86 11.19 4.38
C GLY A 61 -3.28 11.51 3.91
N GLY A 62 -3.79 12.72 4.16
CA GLY A 62 -5.15 13.11 3.79
C GLY A 62 -5.33 13.11 2.28
N GLY A 63 -6.29 12.34 1.78
CA GLY A 63 -6.64 12.28 0.36
C GLY A 63 -7.57 13.43 -0.05
N TYR A 64 -7.25 14.09 -1.16
CA TYR A 64 -8.03 15.18 -1.74
C TYR A 64 -8.25 14.92 -3.23
N GLY A 65 -9.48 15.11 -3.71
CA GLY A 65 -9.80 14.92 -5.13
C GLY A 65 -9.24 16.03 -6.05
N ARG A 66 -8.68 17.11 -5.48
CA ARG A 66 -8.16 18.26 -6.23
C ARG A 66 -6.92 18.88 -5.57
N SER A 67 -5.94 19.28 -6.38
CA SER A 67 -4.68 19.91 -5.96
C SER A 67 -4.86 21.23 -5.19
N ASP A 68 -5.86 22.04 -5.55
CA ASP A 68 -6.19 23.28 -4.85
C ASP A 68 -6.75 23.06 -3.43
N THR A 69 -7.43 21.93 -3.23
CA THR A 69 -8.03 21.54 -1.95
C THR A 69 -6.98 20.97 -1.01
N LEU A 70 -6.07 20.13 -1.53
CA LEU A 70 -4.87 19.69 -0.80
C LEU A 70 -4.02 20.88 -0.36
N ARG A 71 -3.79 21.86 -1.24
CA ARG A 71 -3.03 23.07 -0.90
C ARG A 71 -3.67 23.87 0.23
N ARG A 72 -4.99 24.07 0.18
CA ARG A 72 -5.70 24.76 1.26
C ARG A 72 -5.57 24.01 2.58
N HIS A 73 -5.62 22.69 2.51
CA HIS A 73 -5.36 21.82 3.66
C HIS A 73 -3.92 22.01 4.19
N LEU A 74 -2.89 21.95 3.33
CA LEU A 74 -1.48 22.16 3.70
C LEU A 74 -1.27 23.53 4.37
N GLN A 75 -1.88 24.58 3.83
CA GLN A 75 -1.79 25.93 4.39
C GLN A 75 -2.48 26.05 5.75
N LYS A 76 -3.68 25.48 5.90
CA LYS A 76 -4.49 25.63 7.12
C LYS A 76 -4.08 24.68 8.24
N ARG A 77 -3.68 23.45 7.91
CA ARG A 77 -3.41 22.38 8.87
C ARG A 77 -1.93 22.20 9.15
N HIS A 78 -1.08 22.40 8.16
CA HIS A 78 0.37 22.19 8.27
C HIS A 78 1.17 23.50 8.21
N LYS A 79 0.50 24.65 7.96
CA LYS A 79 1.14 25.97 7.78
C LYS A 79 2.23 25.96 6.68
N ILE A 80 2.15 25.02 5.74
CA ILE A 80 3.09 24.89 4.63
C ILE A 80 2.62 25.79 3.48
N ASN A 81 3.39 26.84 3.20
CA ASN A 81 3.20 27.73 2.06
C ASN A 81 4.14 27.33 0.92
N LYS A 82 3.84 26.23 0.24
CA LYS A 82 4.60 25.81 -0.96
C LYS A 82 4.15 26.67 -2.16
N PRO A 83 5.06 27.33 -2.90
CA PRO A 83 4.66 28.09 -4.10
C PRO A 83 4.15 27.15 -5.19
N LEU A 84 3.20 27.64 -6.00
CA LEU A 84 2.76 26.94 -7.20
C LEU A 84 3.97 26.78 -8.12
N ASN A 85 4.48 25.56 -8.32
CA ASN A 85 5.23 25.28 -9.53
C ASN A 85 4.22 25.31 -10.69
N ARG A 86 3.97 26.52 -11.22
CA ARG A 86 3.51 26.65 -12.59
C ARG A 86 4.57 25.96 -13.44
N ALA A 87 4.20 24.92 -14.16
CA ALA A 87 5.14 24.32 -15.10
C ALA A 87 5.61 25.44 -16.06
N ALA A 88 6.90 25.77 -16.03
CA ALA A 88 7.47 26.78 -16.94
C ALA A 88 7.25 26.37 -18.41
N VAL A 89 7.12 25.06 -18.65
CA VAL A 89 6.79 24.43 -19.91
C VAL A 89 5.67 23.38 -19.68
N ALA A 90 4.64 23.35 -20.52
CA ALA A 90 3.55 22.38 -20.42
C ALA A 90 3.99 20.94 -20.76
N CYS A 91 3.40 19.89 -20.12
CA CYS A 91 3.59 18.48 -20.56
C CYS A 91 3.25 18.37 -22.06
N GLN A 92 3.94 17.50 -22.78
CA GLN A 92 3.73 17.28 -24.22
C GLN A 92 2.26 16.93 -24.51
N GLY A 93 1.59 16.17 -23.63
CA GLY A 93 0.16 15.87 -23.74
C GLY A 93 -0.78 17.08 -23.55
N CYS A 94 -0.42 18.03 -22.69
CA CYS A 94 -1.18 19.29 -22.52
C CYS A 94 -0.90 20.26 -23.68
N HIS A 95 0.35 20.36 -24.12
CA HIS A 95 0.76 21.18 -25.26
C HIS A 95 0.09 20.71 -26.56
N ALA A 96 0.16 19.40 -26.86
CA ALA A 96 -0.52 18.80 -28.01
C ALA A 96 -2.05 18.92 -27.92
N GLY A 97 -2.60 18.88 -26.70
CA GLY A 97 -4.03 19.09 -26.46
C GLY A 97 -4.48 20.55 -26.48
N LYS A 98 -3.57 21.53 -26.64
CA LYS A 98 -3.84 22.97 -26.46
C LYS A 98 -4.60 23.28 -25.17
N THR A 99 -4.25 22.56 -24.10
CA THR A 99 -4.86 22.69 -22.77
C THR A 99 -3.84 23.25 -21.80
N ARG A 100 -4.32 24.02 -20.82
CA ARG A 100 -3.45 24.61 -19.79
C ARG A 100 -2.84 23.49 -18.93
N CYS A 101 -1.51 23.47 -18.82
CA CYS A 101 -0.82 22.53 -17.94
C CYS A 101 -0.60 23.16 -16.57
N GLU A 102 -1.06 22.51 -15.52
CA GLU A 102 -0.96 23.01 -14.14
C GLU A 102 0.33 22.56 -13.43
N GLY A 103 1.13 21.69 -14.06
CA GLY A 103 2.32 21.07 -13.48
C GLY A 103 2.01 19.83 -12.65
N GLY A 104 3.05 19.22 -12.06
CA GLY A 104 2.98 17.92 -11.37
C GLY A 104 3.36 16.73 -12.26
N VAL A 105 3.87 15.66 -11.66
CA VAL A 105 4.22 14.40 -12.34
C VAL A 105 3.36 13.27 -11.75
N PRO A 106 2.36 12.75 -12.49
CA PRO A 106 1.79 13.29 -13.73
C PRO A 106 0.94 14.55 -13.46
N CYS A 107 0.83 15.45 -14.43
CA CYS A 107 0.02 16.66 -14.25
C CYS A 107 -1.49 16.37 -14.32
N ASP A 108 -2.27 17.18 -13.62
CA ASP A 108 -3.72 17.01 -13.42
C ASP A 108 -4.50 16.75 -14.74
N GLU A 109 -4.16 17.48 -15.80
CA GLU A 109 -4.85 17.35 -17.10
C GLU A 109 -4.37 16.15 -17.92
N CYS A 110 -3.08 15.81 -17.86
CA CYS A 110 -2.54 14.58 -18.48
C CYS A 110 -3.17 13.34 -17.76
N LEU A 111 -3.32 13.36 -16.43
CA LEU A 111 -3.94 12.31 -15.62
C LEU A 111 -5.46 12.16 -15.87
N ARG A 112 -6.19 13.28 -15.90
CA ARG A 112 -7.65 13.29 -16.16
C ARG A 112 -8.00 12.72 -17.53
N ARG A 113 -7.14 12.96 -18.53
CA ARG A 113 -7.29 12.42 -19.89
C ARG A 113 -6.80 10.97 -20.01
N LYS A 114 -6.28 10.37 -18.93
CA LYS A 114 -5.68 9.04 -18.90
C LYS A 114 -4.61 8.87 -19.99
N ILE A 115 -3.81 9.91 -20.20
CA ILE A 115 -2.68 9.90 -21.14
C ILE A 115 -1.37 10.06 -20.35
N GLN A 116 -0.30 9.47 -20.87
CA GLN A 116 1.00 9.55 -20.22
C GLN A 116 1.49 11.00 -20.17
N CYS A 117 1.84 11.47 -18.97
CA CYS A 117 2.43 12.80 -18.77
C CYS A 117 3.94 12.73 -19.03
N SER A 118 4.46 13.68 -19.79
CA SER A 118 5.88 13.73 -20.18
C SER A 118 6.76 14.58 -19.24
N LEU A 119 6.26 14.97 -18.06
CA LEU A 119 7.05 15.68 -17.06
C LEU A 119 7.82 14.63 -16.24
N ASN A 120 9.15 14.71 -16.19
CA ASN A 120 9.99 13.81 -15.39
C ASN A 120 10.28 14.44 -14.01
N ASP A 121 10.50 13.58 -13.01
CA ASP A 121 10.78 13.97 -11.62
C ASP A 121 12.29 14.22 -11.43
N ASP A 122 12.77 15.40 -11.81
CA ASP A 122 14.12 15.85 -11.45
C ASP A 122 14.08 16.55 -10.09
N THR A 123 14.17 15.78 -9.01
CA THR A 123 14.62 16.31 -7.71
C THR A 123 16.15 16.25 -7.64
N GLY A 124 16.79 17.19 -8.34
CA GLY A 124 18.21 17.51 -8.23
C GLY A 124 18.36 19.03 -8.12
N SER A 125 18.92 19.47 -7.00
CA SER A 125 19.17 20.84 -6.61
C SER A 125 19.84 21.71 -7.68
N ILE A 126 19.43 22.99 -7.67
CA ILE A 126 20.00 24.15 -8.36
C ILE A 126 21.54 24.11 -8.41
N GLU A 127 22.10 24.06 -9.62
CA GLU A 127 23.39 24.69 -9.91
C GLU A 127 23.31 25.53 -11.20
N ARG A 128 23.90 26.72 -11.11
CA ARG A 128 23.78 27.83 -12.06
C ARG A 128 24.60 27.53 -13.31
N GLN A 129 24.04 27.80 -14.49
CA GLN A 129 24.81 27.95 -15.72
C GLN A 129 25.55 29.30 -15.73
N TYR A 130 26.86 29.25 -15.92
CA TYR A 130 27.57 30.17 -16.81
C TYR A 130 28.04 29.37 -18.05
N PRO A 131 28.17 30.01 -19.23
CA PRO A 131 28.28 29.32 -20.51
C PRO A 131 29.73 29.08 -20.92
N GLU A 132 30.03 27.95 -21.56
CA GLU A 132 31.06 27.86 -22.61
C GLU A 132 31.00 26.53 -23.40
N SER A 133 30.64 26.68 -24.68
CA SER A 133 31.38 26.22 -25.86
C SER A 133 31.79 24.74 -26.08
N SER A 134 31.36 24.28 -27.27
CA SER A 134 32.05 23.44 -28.28
C SER A 134 32.07 21.90 -28.21
N ASN A 135 31.36 21.32 -29.20
CA ASN A 135 31.71 20.20 -30.11
C ASN A 135 32.08 18.84 -29.47
N HIS A 136 31.49 17.69 -29.83
CA HIS A 136 31.37 17.11 -31.18
C HIS A 136 30.39 15.91 -31.18
N HIS A 137 29.77 15.67 -32.34
CA HIS A 137 28.99 14.48 -32.71
C HIS A 137 29.69 13.15 -32.42
N THR A 138 28.93 12.13 -31.98
CA THR A 138 28.83 10.86 -32.73
C THR A 138 27.57 10.09 -32.35
N SER A 139 26.70 9.87 -33.32
CA SER A 139 25.52 9.02 -33.23
C SER A 139 25.94 7.55 -33.24
N ILE A 140 25.53 6.78 -32.22
CA ILE A 140 25.44 5.32 -32.30
C ILE A 140 24.09 4.88 -31.71
N GLN A 141 23.20 4.58 -32.65
CA GLN A 141 22.10 3.61 -32.64
C GLN A 141 21.39 3.28 -31.31
N HIS A 142 20.13 3.71 -31.29
CA HIS A 142 19.04 3.25 -30.43
C HIS A 142 18.86 1.72 -30.49
N ASP A 143 18.95 1.05 -29.35
CA ASP A 143 18.28 -0.23 -29.08
C ASP A 143 16.93 0.09 -28.38
N PRO A 144 15.77 -0.41 -28.86
CA PRO A 144 14.49 -0.07 -28.25
C PRO A 144 14.35 -0.74 -26.88
N GLN A 145 14.14 0.09 -25.85
CA GLN A 145 13.80 -0.31 -24.48
C GLN A 145 12.74 -1.43 -24.46
N GLN A 146 13.21 -2.66 -24.22
CA GLN A 146 12.36 -3.84 -24.07
C GLN A 146 11.71 -3.89 -22.67
N ASN A 147 10.39 -3.78 -22.63
CA ASN A 147 9.49 -4.71 -21.92
C ASN A 147 9.79 -5.11 -20.44
N HIS A 148 10.20 -4.16 -19.58
CA HIS A 148 10.45 -4.45 -18.15
C HIS A 148 9.19 -4.68 -17.30
N SER A 149 8.03 -4.09 -17.68
CA SER A 149 6.78 -4.21 -16.88
C SER A 149 6.24 -5.64 -16.81
N GLY A 150 6.09 -6.31 -17.97
CA GLY A 150 5.42 -7.62 -18.02
C GLY A 150 6.22 -8.79 -17.42
N LYS A 151 7.53 -8.62 -17.22
CA LYS A 151 8.36 -9.65 -16.57
C LYS A 151 8.12 -9.67 -15.06
N THR A 152 8.01 -8.51 -14.42
CA THR A 152 7.77 -8.43 -12.96
C THR A 152 6.38 -8.94 -12.61
N ASP A 153 5.36 -8.60 -13.41
CA ASP A 153 3.99 -9.13 -13.27
C ASP A 153 3.98 -10.66 -13.15
N ARG A 154 4.68 -11.34 -14.07
CA ARG A 154 4.81 -12.82 -14.08
C ARG A 154 5.39 -13.38 -12.78
N TRP A 155 6.38 -12.72 -12.19
CA TRP A 155 7.03 -13.20 -10.97
C TRP A 155 6.13 -13.03 -9.75
N ILE A 156 5.40 -11.91 -9.69
CA ILE A 156 4.42 -11.67 -8.63
C ILE A 156 3.28 -12.71 -8.71
N ASP A 157 2.80 -13.04 -9.91
CA ASP A 157 1.80 -14.11 -10.07
C ASP A 157 2.31 -15.46 -9.58
N LEU A 158 3.59 -15.79 -9.87
CA LEU A 158 4.22 -17.01 -9.37
C LEU A 158 4.37 -17.02 -7.84
N TYR A 159 4.60 -15.87 -7.20
CA TYR A 159 4.57 -15.75 -5.74
C TYR A 159 3.19 -16.12 -5.18
N PHE A 160 2.12 -15.50 -5.69
CA PHE A 160 0.76 -15.74 -5.18
C PHE A 160 0.24 -17.15 -5.46
N THR A 161 0.73 -17.81 -6.49
CA THR A 161 0.31 -19.17 -6.85
C THR A 161 1.13 -20.25 -6.14
N ALA A 162 2.44 -20.05 -6.00
CA ALA A 162 3.33 -21.09 -5.48
C ALA A 162 3.63 -20.96 -3.97
N PHE A 163 3.75 -19.74 -3.45
CA PHE A 163 4.19 -19.49 -2.08
C PHE A 163 3.06 -19.07 -1.13
N HIS A 164 2.25 -18.10 -1.55
CA HIS A 164 1.16 -17.53 -0.74
C HIS A 164 0.21 -18.59 -0.12
N PRO A 165 -0.15 -19.71 -0.78
CA PRO A 165 -1.01 -20.73 -0.16
C PRO A 165 -0.45 -21.33 1.14
N SER A 166 0.87 -21.38 1.31
CA SER A 166 1.56 -21.89 2.51
C SER A 166 1.88 -20.81 3.54
N TRP A 167 1.92 -19.55 3.10
CA TRP A 167 2.31 -18.38 3.87
C TRP A 167 1.43 -17.16 3.52
N PRO A 168 0.12 -17.19 3.87
CA PRO A 168 -0.84 -16.20 3.38
C PRO A 168 -0.87 -14.96 4.28
N PHE A 169 0.23 -14.18 4.30
CA PHE A 169 0.35 -12.98 5.14
C PHE A 169 0.52 -11.67 4.36
N VAL A 170 0.42 -11.72 3.03
CA VAL A 170 0.32 -10.55 2.13
C VAL A 170 -1.02 -10.67 1.42
N HIS A 171 -1.91 -9.69 1.58
CA HIS A 171 -3.24 -9.77 1.01
C HIS A 171 -3.22 -9.55 -0.50
N LYS A 172 -3.67 -10.53 -1.29
CA LYS A 172 -3.65 -10.45 -2.75
C LYS A 172 -4.57 -9.36 -3.29
N GLY A 173 -5.75 -9.17 -2.69
CA GLY A 173 -6.75 -8.24 -3.19
C GLY A 173 -6.40 -6.75 -3.00
N SER A 174 -5.58 -6.42 -2.00
CA SER A 174 -5.15 -5.04 -1.73
C SER A 174 -3.73 -4.74 -2.21
N PHE A 175 -2.97 -5.76 -2.61
CA PHE A 175 -1.62 -5.58 -3.14
C PHE A 175 -1.65 -4.93 -4.52
N ASP A 176 -0.86 -3.88 -4.70
CA ASP A 176 -0.65 -3.19 -5.97
C ASP A 176 0.84 -3.00 -6.24
N MET A 177 1.37 -3.76 -7.20
CA MET A 177 2.76 -3.72 -7.62
C MET A 177 3.25 -2.31 -8.06
N ARG A 178 2.35 -1.38 -8.38
CA ARG A 178 2.71 -0.02 -8.81
C ARG A 178 2.89 0.95 -7.65
N SER A 179 2.25 0.69 -6.51
CA SER A 179 2.16 1.62 -5.40
C SER A 179 2.67 1.05 -4.06
N ASP A 180 2.74 -0.27 -3.94
CA ASP A 180 3.29 -0.92 -2.75
C ASP A 180 4.80 -0.71 -2.57
N ALA A 181 5.27 -0.97 -1.34
CA ALA A 181 6.65 -0.76 -0.95
C ALA A 181 7.62 -1.53 -1.87
N PRO A 182 8.64 -0.86 -2.47
CA PRO A 182 9.58 -1.52 -3.38
C PRO A 182 10.28 -2.75 -2.80
N LEU A 183 10.58 -2.73 -1.49
CA LEU A 183 11.19 -3.85 -0.79
C LEU A 183 10.28 -5.10 -0.75
N LEU A 184 8.97 -4.89 -0.58
CA LEU A 184 7.98 -5.98 -0.59
C LEU A 184 7.86 -6.57 -2.00
N ILE A 185 7.78 -5.73 -3.03
CA ILE A 185 7.73 -6.16 -4.43
C ILE A 185 8.99 -6.95 -4.79
N GLN A 186 10.18 -6.49 -4.38
CA GLN A 186 11.45 -7.15 -4.66
C GLN A 186 11.55 -8.53 -3.97
N THR A 187 11.13 -8.63 -2.70
CA THR A 187 11.12 -9.92 -1.98
C THR A 187 10.11 -10.90 -2.57
N MET A 188 8.91 -10.46 -2.94
CA MET A 188 7.95 -11.29 -3.68
C MET A 188 8.50 -11.73 -5.05
N THR A 189 9.22 -10.84 -5.74
CA THR A 189 9.90 -11.15 -7.00
C THR A 189 10.99 -12.21 -6.82
N CYS A 190 11.77 -12.19 -5.73
CA CYS A 190 12.73 -13.27 -5.40
C CYS A 190 12.05 -14.64 -5.37
N PHE A 191 10.91 -14.75 -4.66
CA PHE A 191 10.15 -15.99 -4.60
C PHE A 191 9.60 -16.39 -5.98
N GLY A 192 9.05 -15.45 -6.74
CA GLY A 192 8.56 -15.72 -8.09
C GLY A 192 9.62 -16.24 -9.04
N LEU A 193 10.80 -15.60 -9.03
CA LEU A 193 11.98 -16.04 -9.77
C LEU A 193 12.39 -17.46 -9.37
N TRP A 194 12.41 -17.76 -8.07
CA TRP A 194 12.77 -19.08 -7.56
C TRP A 194 11.75 -20.18 -7.95
N ALA A 195 10.46 -19.86 -7.80
CA ALA A 195 9.32 -20.71 -8.10
C ALA A 195 9.28 -21.14 -9.58
N SER A 196 9.78 -20.29 -10.48
CA SER A 196 9.81 -20.56 -11.92
C SER A 196 10.55 -21.85 -12.30
N GLY A 197 11.48 -22.32 -11.46
CA GLY A 197 12.30 -23.48 -11.74
C GLY A 197 13.42 -23.25 -12.76
N GLU A 198 13.44 -22.10 -13.45
CA GLU A 198 14.46 -21.76 -14.43
C GLU A 198 15.80 -21.51 -13.74
N ARG A 199 16.87 -22.18 -14.18
CA ARG A 199 18.20 -22.07 -13.54
C ARG A 199 18.69 -20.61 -13.47
N ARG A 200 18.54 -19.87 -14.58
CA ARG A 200 18.94 -18.45 -14.64
C ARG A 200 18.10 -17.60 -13.69
N ALA A 201 16.78 -17.81 -13.65
CA ALA A 201 15.90 -17.07 -12.75
C ALA A 201 16.23 -17.38 -11.27
N ARG A 202 16.54 -18.63 -10.92
CA ARG A 202 16.98 -19.00 -9.57
C ARG A 202 18.31 -18.33 -9.18
N SER A 203 19.28 -18.27 -10.09
CA SER A 203 20.51 -17.50 -9.87
C SER A 203 20.21 -16.02 -9.64
N SER A 204 19.35 -15.41 -10.46
CA SER A 204 18.91 -14.03 -10.27
C SER A 204 18.12 -13.82 -8.97
N ALA A 205 17.38 -14.82 -8.48
CA ALA A 205 16.68 -14.75 -7.21
C ALA A 205 17.66 -14.66 -6.03
N VAL A 206 18.75 -15.43 -6.07
CA VAL A 206 19.82 -15.38 -5.07
C VAL A 206 20.56 -14.05 -5.12
N GLU A 207 20.93 -13.56 -6.31
CA GLU A 207 21.56 -12.24 -6.44
C GLU A 207 20.66 -11.09 -5.95
N LEU A 208 19.35 -11.19 -6.21
CA LEU A 208 18.38 -10.21 -5.70
C LEU A 208 18.21 -10.32 -4.18
N HIS A 209 18.23 -11.53 -3.63
CA HIS A 209 18.20 -11.77 -2.18
C HIS A 209 19.41 -11.14 -1.48
N ASP A 210 20.62 -11.25 -2.04
CA ASP A 210 21.81 -10.60 -1.49
C ASP A 210 21.70 -9.07 -1.47
N LYS A 211 21.15 -8.47 -2.55
CA LYS A 211 20.90 -7.02 -2.62
C LYS A 211 19.87 -6.55 -1.60
N ILE A 212 18.80 -7.34 -1.43
CA ILE A 212 17.76 -7.08 -0.42
C ILE A 212 18.35 -7.17 0.98
N ASP A 213 19.21 -8.16 1.26
CA ASP A 213 19.86 -8.32 2.56
C ASP A 213 20.65 -7.07 2.95
N LEU A 214 21.46 -6.55 2.02
CA LEU A 214 22.20 -5.31 2.22
C LEU A 214 21.25 -4.13 2.51
N ALA A 215 20.21 -3.95 1.69
CA ALA A 215 19.25 -2.86 1.86
C ALA A 215 18.50 -2.92 3.21
N ILE A 216 18.09 -4.10 3.67
CA ILE A 216 17.43 -4.29 4.98
C ILE A 216 18.37 -3.90 6.11
N ARG A 217 19.65 -4.29 6.03
CA ARG A 217 20.66 -4.01 7.06
C ARG A 217 21.01 -2.52 7.10
N GLU A 218 21.20 -1.87 5.96
CA GLU A 218 21.49 -0.44 5.87
C GLU A 218 20.33 0.42 6.41
N GLN A 219 19.09 -0.04 6.26
CA GLN A 219 17.90 0.67 6.71
C GLN A 219 17.43 0.24 8.10
N LYS A 220 18.24 -0.50 8.86
CA LYS A 220 17.86 -1.04 10.18
C LYS A 220 17.31 0.03 11.13
N ASN A 221 17.93 1.20 11.19
CA ASN A 221 17.49 2.32 12.01
C ASN A 221 16.13 2.92 11.62
N LYS A 222 15.63 2.63 10.42
CA LYS A 222 14.33 3.13 9.93
C LYS A 222 13.18 2.20 10.30
N TRP A 223 13.43 0.88 10.39
CA TRP A 223 12.38 -0.11 10.61
C TRP A 223 12.44 -0.76 12.00
N ASP A 224 13.62 -0.82 12.63
CA ASP A 224 13.79 -1.43 13.94
C ASP A 224 13.26 -0.48 15.03
N ALA A 225 12.06 -0.78 15.54
CA ALA A 225 11.42 0.07 16.53
C ALA A 225 12.21 0.16 17.84
N THR A 226 13.14 -0.76 18.10
CA THR A 226 13.97 -0.71 19.31
C THR A 226 15.06 0.34 19.26
N THR A 227 15.40 0.88 18.08
CA THR A 227 16.35 1.99 17.95
C THR A 227 15.72 3.34 18.29
N ILE A 228 14.39 3.41 18.42
CA ILE A 228 13.64 4.63 18.72
C ILE A 228 13.19 4.60 20.18
N LYS A 229 13.71 5.54 20.99
CA LYS A 229 13.51 5.54 22.45
C LYS A 229 12.05 5.68 22.86
N GLU A 230 11.26 6.43 22.09
CA GLU A 230 9.84 6.72 22.37
C GLU A 230 8.89 5.74 21.68
N ALA A 231 9.39 4.79 20.87
CA ALA A 231 8.53 3.88 20.13
C ALA A 231 7.64 3.05 21.07
N ASN A 232 6.37 2.94 20.72
CA ASN A 232 5.35 2.21 21.48
C ASN A 232 4.19 1.82 20.55
N SER A 233 3.10 1.28 21.11
CA SER A 233 1.97 0.78 20.31
C SER A 233 1.23 1.83 19.49
N THR A 234 1.31 3.12 19.85
CA THR A 234 0.66 4.21 19.11
C THR A 234 1.46 4.65 17.88
N CYS A 235 2.68 4.12 17.69
CA CYS A 235 3.48 4.43 16.51
C CYS A 235 2.89 3.79 15.24
N LEU A 236 3.27 4.32 14.08
CA LEU A 236 2.95 3.69 12.81
C LEU A 236 3.63 2.32 12.72
N TRP A 237 2.92 1.34 12.17
CA TRP A 237 3.46 0.00 11.96
C TRP A 237 3.89 -0.12 10.50
N PRO A 238 5.18 -0.33 10.21
CA PRO A 238 5.66 -0.45 8.83
C PRO A 238 5.38 -1.87 8.28
N ILE A 239 4.09 -2.22 8.18
CA ILE A 239 3.62 -3.57 7.83
C ILE A 239 4.28 -4.09 6.53
N PRO A 240 4.30 -3.34 5.41
CA PRO A 240 4.93 -3.81 4.17
C PRO A 240 6.43 -4.12 4.34
N THR A 241 7.15 -3.30 5.13
CA THR A 241 8.56 -3.53 5.42
C THR A 241 8.76 -4.79 6.26
N TYR A 242 7.92 -5.01 7.28
CA TYR A 242 8.01 -6.20 8.12
C TYR A 242 7.64 -7.47 7.37
N GLN A 243 6.60 -7.43 6.52
CA GLN A 243 6.27 -8.52 5.59
C GLN A 243 7.47 -8.85 4.69
N ALA A 244 8.11 -7.83 4.11
CA ALA A 244 9.29 -8.03 3.26
C ALA A 244 10.48 -8.65 4.03
N ILE A 245 10.77 -8.18 5.24
CA ILE A 245 11.84 -8.75 6.09
C ILE A 245 11.53 -10.22 6.44
N LEU A 246 10.27 -10.53 6.78
CA LEU A 246 9.87 -11.91 7.08
C LEU A 246 9.99 -12.80 5.84
N LEU A 247 9.54 -12.33 4.67
CA LEU A 247 9.75 -13.02 3.40
C LEU A 247 11.23 -13.29 3.12
N HIS A 248 12.09 -12.29 3.34
CA HIS A 248 13.54 -12.41 3.17
C HIS A 248 14.17 -13.49 4.06
N ILE A 249 13.75 -13.56 5.33
CA ILE A 249 14.18 -14.60 6.28
C ILE A 249 13.67 -15.98 5.84
N ILE A 250 12.41 -16.09 5.45
CA ILE A 250 11.82 -17.34 4.95
C ILE A 250 12.57 -17.82 3.71
N PHE A 251 12.87 -16.92 2.76
CA PHE A 251 13.62 -17.27 1.55
C PHE A 251 15.00 -17.85 1.89
N ALA A 252 15.74 -17.21 2.82
CA ALA A 252 17.03 -17.71 3.28
C ALA A 252 16.95 -19.13 3.87
N ALA A 253 15.88 -19.45 4.61
CA ALA A 253 15.63 -20.80 5.11
C ALA A 253 15.30 -21.80 3.98
N THR A 254 14.59 -21.36 2.92
CA THR A 254 14.27 -22.23 1.78
C THR A 254 15.48 -22.54 0.89
N LEU A 255 16.45 -21.61 0.75
CA LEU A 255 17.67 -21.82 -0.03
C LEU A 255 18.52 -23.00 0.47
N GLN A 256 18.43 -23.32 1.76
CA GLN A 256 19.17 -24.44 2.35
C GLN A 256 18.54 -25.80 2.00
N SER A 257 17.30 -25.84 1.49
CA SER A 257 16.62 -27.07 1.08
C SER A 257 17.06 -27.48 -0.33
N GLN A 258 17.85 -28.55 -0.44
CA GLN A 258 18.33 -29.03 -1.74
C GLN A 258 17.34 -29.96 -2.47
N GLU A 259 16.28 -30.43 -1.80
CA GLU A 259 15.55 -31.62 -2.26
C GLU A 259 14.05 -31.45 -2.56
N THR A 260 13.40 -30.35 -2.21
CA THR A 260 11.96 -30.22 -2.41
C THR A 260 11.62 -29.02 -3.27
N ARG A 261 10.82 -29.25 -4.32
CA ARG A 261 10.14 -28.18 -5.09
C ARG A 261 9.15 -27.36 -4.24
N GLY A 262 9.03 -27.65 -2.94
CA GLY A 262 8.15 -26.98 -1.98
C GLY A 262 8.88 -25.95 -1.12
N PHE A 263 8.14 -24.96 -0.63
CA PHE A 263 8.62 -23.90 0.27
C PHE A 263 8.62 -24.35 1.74
N ASP A 264 9.05 -25.59 1.99
CA ASP A 264 9.20 -26.12 3.34
C ASP A 264 10.46 -25.54 3.97
N LEU A 265 10.30 -24.88 5.11
CA LEU A 265 11.42 -24.29 5.83
C LEU A 265 12.29 -25.40 6.42
N LYS A 266 13.60 -25.35 6.15
CA LYS A 266 14.55 -26.10 6.97
C LYS A 266 14.61 -25.52 8.37
N ALA A 267 14.92 -26.39 9.33
CA ALA A 267 14.97 -26.01 10.74
C ALA A 267 16.09 -24.98 11.02
N SER A 268 17.22 -25.03 10.31
CA SER A 268 18.38 -24.19 10.62
C SER A 268 18.39 -22.85 9.88
N LEU A 269 18.39 -21.74 10.63
CA LEU A 269 18.80 -20.42 10.13
C LEU A 269 20.26 -20.14 10.47
N SER A 270 21.01 -19.56 9.54
CA SER A 270 22.36 -19.05 9.84
C SER A 270 22.27 -17.86 10.81
N THR A 271 23.36 -17.59 11.54
CA THR A 271 23.41 -16.52 12.56
C THR A 271 22.95 -15.15 12.03
N PRO A 272 23.38 -14.66 10.86
CA PRO A 272 22.96 -13.34 10.37
C PRO A 272 21.46 -13.19 10.09
N TYR A 273 20.75 -14.28 9.74
CA TYR A 273 19.31 -14.27 9.55
C TYR A 273 18.55 -14.50 10.86
N PHE A 274 19.15 -15.22 11.80
CA PHE A 274 18.62 -15.34 13.16
C PHE A 274 18.64 -13.99 13.89
N ASP A 275 19.73 -13.24 13.82
CA ASP A 275 19.83 -11.90 14.42
C ASP A 275 18.81 -10.93 13.80
N LEU A 276 18.55 -11.07 12.49
CA LEU A 276 17.53 -10.32 11.78
C LEU A 276 16.11 -10.68 12.26
N LEU A 277 15.83 -11.98 12.40
CA LEU A 277 14.57 -12.49 12.96
C LEU A 277 14.35 -11.95 14.39
N GLU A 278 15.37 -12.00 15.24
CA GLU A 278 15.28 -11.51 16.61
C GLU A 278 15.01 -10.00 16.66
N ALA A 279 15.67 -9.23 15.81
CA ALA A 279 15.41 -7.79 15.70
C ALA A 279 13.99 -7.47 15.23
N LEU A 280 13.46 -8.24 14.28
CA LEU A 280 12.07 -8.11 13.84
C LEU A 280 11.10 -8.40 14.99
N ILE A 281 11.29 -9.52 15.71
CA ILE A 281 10.46 -9.89 16.88
C ILE A 281 10.52 -8.79 17.94
N ARG A 282 11.71 -8.32 18.29
CA ARG A 282 11.90 -7.23 19.26
C ARG A 282 11.19 -5.94 18.83
N SER A 283 11.22 -5.62 17.55
CA SER A 283 10.50 -4.47 17.01
C SER A 283 8.98 -4.64 17.11
N CYS A 284 8.44 -5.80 16.73
CA CYS A 284 7.03 -6.12 16.86
C CYS A 284 6.55 -6.08 18.32
N ARG A 285 7.36 -6.60 19.27
CA ARG A 285 7.10 -6.48 20.72
C ARG A 285 7.03 -5.03 21.15
N ARG A 286 8.00 -4.21 20.71
CA ARG A 286 8.08 -2.79 21.06
C ARG A 286 6.87 -2.00 20.55
N LEU A 287 6.38 -2.32 19.36
CA LEU A 287 5.17 -1.75 18.77
C LEU A 287 3.88 -2.39 19.29
N GLY A 288 3.96 -3.36 20.22
CA GLY A 288 2.79 -4.00 20.81
C GLY A 288 1.91 -4.74 19.80
N MET A 289 2.49 -5.26 18.71
CA MET A 289 1.76 -5.85 17.59
C MET A 289 1.06 -7.17 17.93
N PHE A 290 1.44 -7.84 19.01
CA PHE A 290 0.88 -9.12 19.42
C PHE A 290 -0.33 -9.01 20.36
N TYR A 291 -0.83 -7.79 20.60
CA TYR A 291 -1.96 -7.52 21.49
C TYR A 291 -3.16 -6.99 20.71
N TYR A 292 -4.28 -7.70 20.73
CA TYR A 292 -5.43 -7.39 19.87
C TYR A 292 -6.01 -5.98 20.08
N PRO A 293 -6.16 -5.46 21.30
CA PRO A 293 -6.60 -4.07 21.48
C PRO A 293 -5.66 -3.03 20.85
N ASN A 294 -4.34 -3.28 20.78
CA ASN A 294 -3.44 -2.39 20.04
C ASN A 294 -3.66 -2.48 18.52
N ILE A 295 -4.03 -3.66 18.00
CA ILE A 295 -4.38 -3.85 16.59
C ILE A 295 -5.66 -3.06 16.27
N LEU A 296 -6.69 -3.19 17.12
CA LEU A 296 -7.98 -2.50 16.95
C LEU A 296 -7.85 -0.98 17.07
N ALA A 297 -7.03 -0.49 18.01
CA ALA A 297 -6.80 0.94 18.25
C ALA A 297 -6.17 1.70 17.07
N ARG A 298 -5.82 1.00 15.97
CA ARG A 298 -5.32 1.59 14.74
C ARG A 298 -6.42 2.13 13.82
N PHE A 299 -7.67 1.78 14.10
CA PHE A 299 -8.83 2.09 13.28
C PHE A 299 -9.85 2.91 14.06
N ASN A 300 -10.66 3.65 13.32
CA ASN A 300 -11.77 4.45 13.83
C ASN A 300 -13.10 3.89 13.32
N GLU A 301 -14.20 4.23 13.99
CA GLU A 301 -15.55 3.80 13.56
C GLU A 301 -15.96 4.34 12.18
N ASP A 302 -15.32 5.41 11.70
CA ASP A 302 -15.56 6.00 10.39
C ASP A 302 -14.80 5.27 9.24
N ASP A 303 -13.88 4.37 9.57
CA ASP A 303 -13.11 3.64 8.57
C ASP A 303 -14.00 2.59 7.88
N LEU A 304 -13.72 2.33 6.60
CA LEU A 304 -14.49 1.34 5.84
C LEU A 304 -14.31 -0.07 6.43
N ASP A 305 -15.40 -0.75 6.78
CA ASP A 305 -15.37 -2.07 7.41
C ASP A 305 -14.50 -3.11 6.67
N THR A 306 -14.52 -3.09 5.33
CA THR A 306 -13.70 -3.99 4.51
C THR A 306 -12.21 -3.69 4.66
N PHE A 307 -11.83 -2.41 4.68
CA PHE A 307 -10.45 -1.98 4.91
C PHE A 307 -9.98 -2.36 6.32
N VAL A 308 -10.82 -2.12 7.33
CA VAL A 308 -10.55 -2.48 8.73
C VAL A 308 -10.35 -3.99 8.85
N TRP A 309 -11.25 -4.80 8.29
CA TRP A 309 -11.15 -6.26 8.35
C TRP A 309 -9.88 -6.78 7.67
N VAL A 310 -9.58 -6.34 6.43
CA VAL A 310 -8.37 -6.76 5.71
C VAL A 310 -7.12 -6.40 6.50
N SER A 311 -7.05 -5.17 7.02
CA SER A 311 -5.89 -4.68 7.74
C SER A 311 -5.68 -5.44 9.07
N ILE A 312 -6.76 -5.76 9.79
CA ILE A 312 -6.69 -6.57 11.01
C ILE A 312 -6.19 -7.99 10.67
N GLU A 313 -6.78 -8.63 9.66
CA GLU A 313 -6.40 -9.99 9.27
C GLU A 313 -4.97 -10.05 8.73
N GLU A 314 -4.50 -9.02 8.04
CA GLU A 314 -3.12 -8.90 7.58
C GLU A 314 -2.13 -8.92 8.75
N ILE A 315 -2.38 -8.13 9.79
CA ILE A 315 -1.51 -8.07 10.97
C ILE A 315 -1.54 -9.41 11.71
N LYS A 316 -2.72 -10.01 11.90
CA LYS A 316 -2.84 -11.33 12.56
C LYS A 316 -2.07 -12.40 11.78
N ARG A 317 -2.22 -12.44 10.46
CA ARG A 317 -1.55 -13.43 9.58
C ARG A 317 -0.04 -13.22 9.53
N PHE A 318 0.42 -11.97 9.51
CA PHE A 318 1.84 -11.64 9.65
C PHE A 318 2.40 -12.14 10.98
N ASN A 319 1.75 -11.82 12.10
CA ASN A 319 2.20 -12.25 13.44
C ASN A 319 2.20 -13.78 13.57
N LEU A 320 1.19 -14.45 13.02
CA LEU A 320 1.11 -15.92 13.01
C LEU A 320 2.21 -16.54 12.14
N ALA A 321 2.51 -15.95 10.98
CA ALA A 321 3.63 -16.37 10.14
C ALA A 321 4.97 -16.19 10.86
N LEU A 322 5.18 -15.07 11.56
CA LEU A 322 6.36 -14.83 12.38
C LEU A 322 6.52 -15.89 13.48
N TYR A 323 5.43 -16.24 14.16
CA TYR A 323 5.41 -17.33 15.14
C TYR A 323 5.74 -18.68 14.51
N LYS A 324 5.16 -19.00 13.35
CA LYS A 324 5.44 -20.25 12.62
C LYS A 324 6.92 -20.37 12.24
N VAL A 325 7.56 -19.27 11.82
CA VAL A 325 9.02 -19.24 11.58
C VAL A 325 9.79 -19.53 12.88
N CYS A 326 9.39 -18.92 14.00
CA CYS A 326 10.00 -19.19 15.30
C CYS A 326 9.92 -20.67 15.68
N GLY A 327 8.76 -21.31 15.54
CA GLY A 327 8.58 -22.74 15.82
C GLY A 327 9.54 -23.64 15.01
N LYS A 328 9.69 -23.37 13.71
CA LYS A 328 10.63 -24.12 12.85
C LYS A 328 12.09 -23.93 13.27
N VAL A 329 12.46 -22.72 13.73
CA VAL A 329 13.81 -22.44 14.23
C VAL A 329 14.08 -23.11 15.57
N ARG A 330 13.08 -23.17 16.48
CA ARG A 330 13.21 -23.87 17.78
C ARG A 330 13.53 -25.35 17.61
N GLY A 331 12.90 -26.03 16.64
CA GLY A 331 13.13 -27.45 16.34
C GLY A 331 14.52 -27.78 15.80
N SER A 332 15.40 -26.80 15.61
CA SER A 332 16.73 -27.00 14.99
C SER A 332 17.89 -27.27 15.96
N GLY A 333 17.62 -27.37 17.27
CA GLY A 333 18.63 -27.70 18.26
C GLY A 333 19.57 -26.55 18.66
N ARG A 334 19.15 -25.29 18.49
CA ARG A 334 19.89 -24.12 18.98
C ARG A 334 19.91 -24.05 20.51
N SER A 335 20.95 -23.41 21.06
CA SER A 335 21.18 -23.26 22.51
C SER A 335 20.00 -22.60 23.23
N GLY A 336 19.78 -22.93 24.51
CA GLY A 336 18.64 -22.49 25.31
C GLY A 336 18.44 -20.97 25.40
N ASN A 337 19.53 -20.18 25.36
CA ASN A 337 19.43 -18.71 25.39
C ASN A 337 18.89 -18.11 24.07
N ASP A 338 19.22 -18.71 22.92
CA ASP A 338 18.71 -18.28 21.60
C ASP A 338 17.20 -18.56 21.50
N VAL A 339 16.75 -19.67 22.07
CA VAL A 339 15.36 -20.11 22.03
C VAL A 339 14.46 -19.22 22.90
N ALA A 340 15.00 -18.58 23.94
CA ALA A 340 14.25 -17.70 24.82
C ALA A 340 13.85 -16.37 24.17
N SER A 341 14.62 -15.88 23.18
CA SER A 341 14.32 -14.60 22.51
C SER A 341 13.21 -14.74 21.45
N LEU A 342 12.93 -15.96 20.99
CA LEU A 342 11.92 -16.23 19.98
C LEU A 342 10.48 -16.02 20.50
N LEU A 343 9.56 -15.77 19.57
CA LEU A 343 8.13 -15.59 19.86
C LEU A 343 7.52 -16.92 20.35
N THR A 344 6.60 -16.85 21.31
CA THR A 344 5.85 -18.00 21.86
C THR A 344 4.35 -17.85 21.62
N ALA A 345 3.58 -18.94 21.68
CA ALA A 345 2.13 -18.88 21.53
C ALA A 345 1.49 -18.03 22.65
N GLY A 346 2.08 -18.02 23.85
CA GLY A 346 1.63 -17.23 25.00
C GLY A 346 1.66 -15.71 24.78
N GLU A 347 2.49 -15.23 23.83
CA GLU A 347 2.57 -13.81 23.49
C GLU A 347 1.50 -13.37 22.47
N LEU A 348 0.86 -14.31 21.76
CA LEU A 348 -0.14 -14.02 20.73
C LEU A 348 -1.52 -13.77 21.34
N GLN A 349 -1.74 -12.56 21.82
CA GLN A 349 -2.97 -12.12 22.49
C GLN A 349 -3.99 -11.57 21.48
N PHE A 350 -4.32 -12.38 20.48
CA PHE A 350 -5.35 -12.09 19.47
C PHE A 350 -5.97 -13.40 18.95
N PRO A 351 -7.21 -13.36 18.41
CA PRO A 351 -7.84 -14.56 17.86
C PRO A 351 -7.18 -15.01 16.56
N LEU A 352 -7.23 -16.33 16.28
CA LEU A 352 -6.73 -16.88 15.01
C LEU A 352 -7.33 -16.12 13.80
N PRO A 353 -6.56 -15.96 12.70
CA PRO A 353 -7.09 -15.45 11.45
C PRO A 353 -8.32 -16.24 10.99
N THR A 354 -9.29 -15.54 10.41
CA THR A 354 -10.58 -16.12 10.04
C THR A 354 -10.83 -16.01 8.54
N ASN A 355 -11.93 -16.64 8.09
CA ASN A 355 -12.48 -16.60 6.74
C ASN A 355 -11.44 -16.56 5.61
N ARG A 356 -10.82 -17.71 5.34
CA ARG A 356 -9.86 -17.88 4.25
C ARG A 356 -10.43 -17.51 2.88
N PRO A 357 -11.67 -17.87 2.51
CA PRO A 357 -12.25 -17.43 1.23
C PRO A 357 -12.30 -15.91 1.06
N LEU A 358 -12.66 -15.17 2.10
CA LEU A 358 -12.70 -13.70 2.06
C LEU A 358 -11.29 -13.11 1.97
N TRP A 359 -10.32 -13.68 2.67
CA TRP A 359 -8.91 -13.28 2.57
C TRP A 359 -8.30 -13.53 1.18
N ASP A 360 -8.70 -14.61 0.52
CA ASP A 360 -8.17 -14.99 -0.79
C ASP A 360 -8.92 -14.30 -1.95
N ALA A 361 -10.01 -13.56 -1.66
CA ALA A 361 -10.81 -12.85 -2.65
C ALA A 361 -10.06 -11.64 -3.23
N VAL A 362 -10.05 -11.53 -4.55
CA VAL A 362 -9.41 -10.41 -5.28
C VAL A 362 -10.47 -9.51 -5.91
N GLY A 363 -11.54 -10.11 -6.44
CA GLY A 363 -12.63 -9.39 -7.08
C GLY A 363 -13.77 -9.03 -6.14
N VAL A 364 -14.53 -7.97 -6.48
CA VAL A 364 -15.73 -7.56 -5.74
C VAL A 364 -16.75 -8.70 -5.63
N ASN A 365 -16.93 -9.50 -6.70
CA ASN A 365 -17.89 -10.60 -6.68
C ASN A 365 -17.47 -11.71 -5.69
N GLU A 366 -16.20 -12.13 -5.74
CA GLU A 366 -15.65 -13.12 -4.80
C GLU A 366 -15.76 -12.64 -3.35
N TRP A 367 -15.50 -11.35 -3.13
CA TRP A 367 -15.63 -10.71 -1.83
C TRP A 367 -17.08 -10.74 -1.31
N MET A 368 -18.03 -10.30 -2.15
CA MET A 368 -19.46 -10.30 -1.83
C MET A 368 -20.01 -11.72 -1.61
N ASP A 369 -19.41 -12.72 -2.27
CA ASP A 369 -19.77 -14.11 -2.05
C ASP A 369 -19.27 -14.67 -0.71
N ALA A 370 -18.05 -14.30 -0.33
CA ALA A 370 -17.40 -14.80 0.89
C ALA A 370 -17.87 -14.09 2.18
N ILE A 371 -18.36 -12.85 2.08
CA ILE A 371 -18.75 -12.03 3.24
C ILE A 371 -20.11 -12.39 3.85
N ARG A 372 -20.95 -13.15 3.15
CA ARG A 372 -22.36 -13.41 3.52
C ARG A 372 -22.55 -13.88 4.98
N ASP A 373 -21.59 -14.62 5.52
CA ASP A 373 -21.63 -15.16 6.88
C ASP A 373 -20.49 -14.62 7.77
N VAL A 374 -19.87 -13.50 7.40
CA VAL A 374 -18.75 -12.91 8.14
C VAL A 374 -19.22 -11.78 9.03
N ARG A 375 -18.97 -11.95 10.33
CA ARG A 375 -19.03 -10.85 11.27
C ARG A 375 -17.80 -9.95 11.04
N LEU A 376 -17.99 -8.83 10.35
CA LEU A 376 -16.96 -7.79 10.22
C LEU A 376 -16.57 -7.29 11.62
N ALA A 377 -15.29 -6.95 11.81
CA ALA A 377 -14.71 -6.74 13.13
C ALA A 377 -15.41 -5.59 13.86
N PHE A 378 -15.89 -5.83 15.08
CA PHE A 378 -16.35 -4.78 15.98
C PHE A 378 -15.16 -4.29 16.79
N LEU A 379 -14.85 -2.99 16.72
CA LEU A 379 -13.65 -2.41 17.34
C LEU A 379 -13.66 -2.48 18.88
N ASP A 380 -14.83 -2.69 19.49
CA ASP A 380 -15.03 -2.90 20.92
C ASP A 380 -14.97 -4.39 21.34
N ASP A 381 -15.15 -5.33 20.42
CA ASP A 381 -15.09 -6.77 20.69
C ASP A 381 -13.64 -7.26 20.69
N HIS A 382 -13.05 -7.30 21.88
CA HIS A 382 -11.67 -7.74 22.08
C HIS A 382 -11.47 -9.26 21.97
N CYS A 383 -12.52 -10.07 21.80
CA CYS A 383 -12.40 -11.52 21.57
C CYS A 383 -11.49 -12.27 22.58
N ARG A 384 -11.42 -11.84 23.85
CA ARG A 384 -10.40 -12.30 24.81
C ARG A 384 -10.38 -13.81 25.03
N THR A 385 -11.52 -14.47 24.95
CA THR A 385 -11.66 -15.91 25.17
C THR A 385 -11.09 -16.74 24.01
N SER A 386 -11.04 -16.19 22.81
CA SER A 386 -10.55 -16.87 21.60
C SER A 386 -9.09 -16.54 21.25
N TRP A 387 -8.37 -15.84 22.14
CA TRP A 387 -6.95 -15.54 21.92
C TRP A 387 -6.10 -16.80 21.87
N ILE A 388 -5.13 -16.81 20.96
CA ILE A 388 -4.16 -17.90 20.79
C ILE A 388 -3.42 -18.18 22.11
N SER A 389 -3.06 -17.14 22.85
CA SER A 389 -2.37 -17.24 24.16
C SER A 389 -3.11 -18.11 25.17
N ASN A 390 -4.44 -18.20 25.12
CA ASN A 390 -5.22 -19.04 26.04
C ASN A 390 -4.99 -20.54 25.81
N PHE A 391 -4.50 -20.90 24.62
CA PHE A 391 -4.24 -22.27 24.20
C PHE A 391 -2.74 -22.56 24.06
N ALA A 392 -1.87 -21.66 24.55
CA ALA A 392 -0.43 -21.75 24.38
C ALA A 392 0.15 -23.10 24.83
N ALA A 393 -0.25 -23.59 26.01
CA ALA A 393 0.22 -24.89 26.51
C ALA A 393 -0.10 -26.06 25.57
N VAL A 394 -1.26 -26.02 24.90
CA VAL A 394 -1.65 -27.05 23.92
C VAL A 394 -0.86 -26.87 22.63
N ILE A 395 -0.74 -25.64 22.13
CA ILE A 395 -0.04 -25.34 20.88
C ILE A 395 1.46 -25.68 21.00
N ASP A 396 2.09 -25.30 22.10
CA ASP A 396 3.50 -25.56 22.37
C ASP A 396 3.77 -27.08 22.51
N SER A 397 2.77 -27.86 22.95
CA SER A 397 2.86 -29.32 23.03
C SER A 397 2.72 -30.05 21.69
N LEU A 398 2.19 -29.37 20.66
CA LEU A 398 1.92 -29.96 19.35
C LEU A 398 3.08 -29.82 18.34
N GLU A 399 4.20 -29.17 18.71
CA GLU A 399 5.39 -28.95 17.86
C GLU A 399 5.06 -28.43 16.43
N LEU A 400 3.99 -27.64 16.26
CA LEU A 400 3.52 -27.15 14.96
C LEU A 400 4.47 -26.14 14.29
#